data_AF-A0A933D3I1-F1
#
_entry.id   AF-A0A933D3I1-F1
#
_cell.length_a   1.000
_cell.length_b   1.000
_cell.length_c   1.000
_cell.angle_alpha   90.00
_cell.angle_beta   90.00
_cell.angle_gamma   90.00
#
_symmetry.space_group_name_H-M   'P 1'
#
loop_
_entity.id
_entity.type
_entity.pdbx_description
1 polymer ?
#
loop_
_entity_poly.entity_id
_entity_poly.type
_entity_poly.pdbx_seq_one_letter_code
_entity_poly.pdbx_strand_id
1 'polypeptide(L)' 'QMGETFFNSIVKYCRTDAGCAYLSDVIEKEKADGMESFFFAETLKYLYLLFAPKETLAFDKVVFTTEAHPLRRTWD' A
#
# COMPACT_ATOMS: atom_id res chain seq x y z
N GLN A 1 11.26 6.29 -8.39
CA GLN A 1 10.87 7.71 -8.27
C GLN A 1 9.42 7.86 -7.79
N MET A 2 8.39 7.49 -8.56
CA MET A 2 6.98 7.65 -8.12
C MET A 2 6.62 6.92 -6.82
N GLY A 3 7.05 5.67 -6.65
CA GLY A 3 6.82 4.93 -5.41
C GLY A 3 7.36 5.60 -4.16
N GLU A 4 8.54 6.21 -4.29
CA GLU A 4 9.20 6.94 -3.21
C GLU A 4 8.43 8.23 -2.91
N THR A 5 7.96 8.93 -3.94
CA THR A 5 7.07 10.09 -3.78
C THR A 5 5.79 9.71 -3.04
N PHE A 6 5.16 8.58 -3.36
CA PHE A 6 3.97 8.10 -2.68
C PHE A 6 4.25 7.74 -1.22
N PHE A 7 5.28 6.94 -0.96
CA PHE A 7 5.68 6.57 0.39
C PHE A 7 5.97 7.80 1.26
N ASN A 8 6.80 8.72 0.77
CA ASN A 8 7.16 9.93 1.51
C ASN A 8 5.94 10.83 1.76
N SER A 9 4.99 10.90 0.83
CA SER A 9 3.75 11.66 1.02
C SER A 9 2.84 11.02 2.08
N ILE A 10 2.69 9.69 2.07
CA ILE A 10 1.93 8.97 3.10
C ILE A 10 2.56 9.18 4.48
N VAL A 11 3.88 9.02 4.59
CA VAL A 11 4.59 9.23 5.87
C VAL A 11 4.44 10.68 6.34
N LYS A 12 4.54 11.66 5.44
CA LYS A 12 4.46 13.07 5.80
C LYS A 12 3.05 13.53 6.19
N TYR A 13 2.03 13.10 5.45
CA TYR A 13 0.68 13.66 5.58
C TYR A 13 -0.33 12.72 6.24
N CYS A 14 -0.14 11.40 6.22
CA CYS A 14 -1.11 10.44 6.76
C CYS A 14 -0.70 9.87 8.11
N ARG A 15 0.59 9.86 8.46
CA ARG A 15 1.08 9.26 9.70
C ARG A 15 0.59 10.00 10.95
N THR A 16 0.28 9.23 11.99
CA THR A 16 -0.07 9.67 13.34
C THR A 16 0.76 8.89 14.36
N ASP A 17 0.58 9.15 15.66
CA ASP A 17 1.28 8.41 16.72
C ASP A 17 0.80 6.96 16.85
N ALA A 18 -0.45 6.69 16.46
CA ALA A 18 -1.07 5.36 16.57
C ALA A 18 -1.06 4.55 15.25
N GLY A 19 -0.80 5.19 14.10
CA GLY A 19 -0.87 4.53 12.81
C GLY A 19 -0.87 5.50 11.62
N CYS A 20 -1.82 5.32 10.71
CA CYS A 20 -2.06 6.23 9.59
C CYS A 20 -3.55 6.59 9.53
N ALA A 21 -3.83 7.80 9.05
CA ALA A 21 -5.16 8.34 8.85
C ALA A 21 -5.32 8.81 7.39
N TYR A 22 -6.52 8.67 6.84
CA TYR A 22 -6.81 9.28 5.55
C TYR A 22 -7.02 10.79 5.68
N LEU A 23 -6.89 11.51 4.57
CA LEU A 23 -7.15 12.94 4.52
C LEU A 23 -8.60 13.19 4.13
N SER A 24 -9.35 13.91 4.96
CA SER A 24 -10.69 14.42 4.61
C SER A 24 -10.59 15.58 3.62
N ASP A 25 -9.51 16.36 3.68
CA ASP A 25 -9.18 17.42 2.71
C ASP A 25 -7.72 17.28 2.26
N VAL A 26 -7.52 17.06 0.96
CA VAL A 26 -6.19 16.88 0.37
C VAL A 26 -5.47 18.18 0.06
N ILE A 27 -6.15 19.33 0.04
CA ILE A 27 -5.54 20.66 -0.15
C ILE A 27 -4.93 21.10 1.19
N GLU A 28 -5.77 21.16 2.23
CA GLU A 28 -5.39 21.60 3.58
C GLU A 28 -4.65 20.53 4.39
N LYS A 29 -4.66 19.27 3.92
CA LYS A 29 -4.04 18.11 4.60
C LYS A 29 -4.70 17.79 5.95
N GLU A 30 -6.00 17.99 6.06
CA GLU A 30 -6.78 17.63 7.24
C GLU A 30 -6.96 16.11 7.31
N LYS A 31 -6.64 15.52 8.46
CA LYS A 31 -6.81 14.08 8.74
C LYS A 31 -8.17 13.82 9.35
N ALA A 32 -8.80 12.71 8.96
CA ALA A 32 -9.97 12.16 9.64
C ALA A 32 -9.57 10.94 10.50
N ASP A 33 -10.33 10.67 11.56
CA ASP A 33 -10.06 9.55 12.46
C ASP A 33 -10.58 8.23 11.86
N GLY A 34 -9.79 7.65 10.95
CA GLY A 34 -10.09 6.36 10.35
C GLY A 34 -8.92 5.80 9.55
N MET A 35 -8.81 4.49 9.54
CA MET A 35 -7.81 3.74 8.79
C MET A 35 -8.47 2.52 8.16
N GLU A 36 -8.64 2.58 6.84
CA GLU A 36 -9.28 1.49 6.11
C GLU A 36 -8.39 0.25 6.06
N SER A 37 -9.00 -0.93 6.13
CA SER A 37 -8.28 -2.21 6.15
C SER A 37 -7.43 -2.44 4.89
N PHE A 38 -7.89 -1.94 3.74
CA PHE A 38 -7.15 -2.01 2.48
C PHE A 38 -5.80 -1.30 2.54
N PHE A 39 -5.60 -0.35 3.46
CA PHE A 39 -4.30 0.30 3.61
C PHE A 39 -3.21 -0.72 3.93
N PHE A 40 -3.52 -1.71 4.78
CA PHE A 40 -2.61 -2.80 5.12
C PHE A 40 -2.49 -3.82 4.00
N ALA A 41 -3.62 -4.28 3.47
CA ALA A 41 -3.64 -5.35 2.48
C ALA A 41 -3.06 -4.89 1.14
N GLU A 42 -3.39 -3.70 0.69
CA GLU A 42 -3.09 -3.19 -0.65
C GLU A 42 -1.92 -2.21 -0.61
N THR A 43 -2.12 -1.04 0.00
CA THR A 43 -1.18 0.08 -0.12
C THR A 43 0.20 -0.26 0.40
N LEU A 44 0.30 -0.79 1.63
CA LEU A 44 1.59 -1.17 2.21
C LEU A 44 2.23 -2.36 1.50
N LYS A 45 1.45 -3.34 1.05
CA LYS A 45 1.96 -4.50 0.30
C LYS A 45 2.59 -4.08 -1.02
N TYR A 46 1.91 -3.24 -1.80
CA TYR A 46 2.44 -2.77 -3.08
C TYR A 46 3.64 -1.84 -2.91
N LEU A 47 3.62 -0.96 -1.90
CA LEU A 47 4.80 -0.15 -1.57
C LEU A 47 5.99 -1.04 -1.19
N TYR A 48 5.79 -2.07 -0.38
CA TYR A 48 6.84 -3.02 -0.03
C TYR A 48 7.39 -3.73 -1.27
N LEU A 49 6.52 -4.33 -2.10
CA LEU A 49 6.92 -5.07 -3.29
C LEU A 49 7.63 -4.21 -4.34
N LEU A 50 7.37 -2.90 -4.37
CA LEU A 50 8.03 -1.98 -5.29
C LEU A 50 9.52 -1.76 -4.97
N PHE A 51 9.91 -1.93 -3.70
CA PHE A 51 11.28 -1.76 -3.24
C PHE A 51 11.95 -3.08 -2.82
N ALA A 52 11.17 -4.16 -2.70
CA ALA A 52 11.68 -5.47 -2.35
C ALA A 52 12.53 -6.08 -3.50
N PRO A 53 13.45 -7.00 -3.18
CA PRO A 53 14.12 -7.82 -4.19
C PRO A 53 13.11 -8.56 -5.08
N LYS A 54 13.47 -8.82 -6.35
CA LYS A 54 12.56 -9.47 -7.31
C LYS A 54 12.19 -10.90 -6.90
N GLU A 55 13.04 -11.53 -6.09
CA GLU A 55 12.90 -12.89 -5.60
C GLU A 55 11.91 -12.99 -4.44
N THR A 56 11.45 -11.86 -3.88
CA THR A 56 10.49 -11.81 -2.78
C THR A 56 9.14 -12.44 -3.15
N LEU A 57 8.75 -12.40 -4.42
CA LEU A 57 7.53 -13.04 -4.90
C LEU A 57 7.74 -13.61 -6.32
N ALA A 58 7.26 -14.83 -6.55
CA ALA A 58 7.21 -15.41 -7.90
C ALA A 58 6.07 -14.77 -8.71
N PHE A 59 6.32 -13.58 -9.26
CA PHE A 59 5.31 -12.78 -9.97
C PHE A 59 4.73 -13.48 -11.22
N ASP A 60 5.44 -14.45 -11.80
CA ASP A 60 4.98 -15.31 -12.89
C ASP A 60 3.94 -16.36 -12.45
N LYS A 61 3.90 -16.67 -11.14
CA LYS A 61 3.07 -17.72 -10.54
C LYS A 61 1.97 -17.17 -9.62
N VAL A 62 1.82 -15.85 -9.53
CA VAL A 62 0.88 -15.21 -8.62
C VAL A 62 0.00 -14.23 -9.37
N VAL A 63 -1.30 -14.28 -9.08
CA VAL A 63 -2.29 -13.28 -9.49
C VAL A 63 -2.82 -12.62 -8.23
N PHE A 64 -2.82 -11.29 -8.18
CA PHE A 64 -3.42 -10.55 -7.08
C PHE A 64 -4.93 -10.42 -7.28
N THR A 65 -5.70 -10.61 -6.21
CA THR A 65 -7.11 -10.19 -6.20
C THR A 65 -7.23 -8.66 -6.18
N THR A 66 -8.46 -8.15 -6.29
CA THR A 66 -8.72 -6.72 -6.15
C THR A 66 -8.36 -6.15 -4.76
N GLU A 67 -8.24 -6.99 -3.72
CA GLU A 67 -7.78 -6.62 -2.37
C GLU A 67 -6.30 -7.00 -2.13
N ALA A 68 -5.54 -7.14 -3.23
CA ALA A 68 -4.12 -7.47 -3.22
C ALA A 68 -3.77 -8.81 -2.55
N HIS A 69 -4.70 -9.73 -2.37
CA HIS A 69 -4.37 -11.06 -1.85
C HIS A 69 -3.66 -11.87 -2.94
N PRO A 70 -2.42 -12.35 -2.72
CA PRO A 70 -1.70 -13.12 -3.72
C PRO A 70 -2.29 -14.54 -3.79
N LEU A 71 -2.85 -14.89 -4.95
CA LEU A 71 -3.31 -16.24 -5.24
C LEU A 71 -2.30 -16.93 -6.15
N ARG A 72 -1.85 -18.12 -5.73
CA ARG A 72 -1.00 -18.95 -6.57
C ARG A 72 -1.80 -19.42 -7.78
N ARG A 73 -1.25 -19.18 -8.97
CA ARG A 73 -1.79 -19.72 -10.22
C ARG A 73 -1.65 -21.25 -10.18
N THR A 74 -2.78 -21.95 -10.25
CA THR A 74 -2.83 -23.43 -10.25
C THR A 74 -3.20 -24.01 -11.62
N TRP A 75 -3.47 -23.14 -12.59
CA TRP A 75 -3.80 -23.47 -13.96
C TRP A 75 -2.64 -23.12 -14.88
N ASP A 76 -2.49 -23.91 -15.94
CA ASP A 76 -1.47 -23.74 -16.98
C ASP A 76 -1.76 -22.51 -17.86
#